data_AF-A0A933IAC9-F1
#
_entry.id   AF-A0A933IAC9-F1
#
_cell.length_a   1.000
_cell.length_b   1.000
_cell.length_c   1.000
_cell.angle_alpha   90.00
_cell.angle_beta   90.00
_cell.angle_gamma   90.00
#
_symmetry.space_group_name_H-M   'P 1'
#
loop_
_entity.id
_entity.type
_entity.pdbx_description
1 polymer ?
#
loop_
_entity_poly.entity_id
_entity_poly.type
_entity_poly.pdbx_seq_one_letter_code
_entity_poly.pdbx_strand_id
1 'polypeptide(L)' 'MLTTPYHGYWKNLAIALFNQWDFHHTVNWQGGHIKFFSPRTLRSLLEEAGFKNIEFKYAGRFPLLWKSMIAIARKP' A
#
# COMPACT_ATOMS: atom_id res chain seq x y z
N MET A 1 -11.26 -1.59 -9.21
CA MET A 1 -10.32 -0.60 -8.61
C MET A 1 -10.33 -0.81 -7.11
N LEU A 2 -9.17 -0.86 -6.47
CA LEU A 2 -9.06 -1.00 -5.01
C LEU A 2 -8.03 -0.02 -4.45
N THR A 3 -8.21 0.40 -3.21
CA THR A 3 -7.33 1.34 -2.51
C THR A 3 -6.79 0.73 -1.23
N THR A 4 -5.53 0.95 -0.93
CA THR A 4 -4.89 0.47 0.30
C THR A 4 -3.77 1.44 0.73
N PRO A 5 -3.39 1.50 2.03
CA PRO A 5 -2.23 2.28 2.44
C PRO A 5 -0.98 1.90 1.67
N TYR A 6 -0.29 2.90 1.14
CA TYR A 6 0.94 2.67 0.38
C TYR A 6 2.09 2.23 1.31
N HIS A 7 2.79 1.15 0.97
CA HIS A 7 4.08 0.80 1.58
C HIS A 7 5.15 0.66 0.49
N GLY A 8 5.97 1.69 0.35
CA GLY A 8 7.14 1.69 -0.53
C GLY A 8 8.42 1.86 0.27
N TYR A 9 9.56 1.55 -0.36
CA TYR A 9 10.87 1.58 0.29
C TYR A 9 11.14 2.91 1.01
N TRP A 10 10.99 4.05 0.31
CA TRP A 10 11.27 5.37 0.88
C TRP A 10 10.33 5.75 2.03
N LYS A 11 9.05 5.39 1.94
CA LYS A 11 8.11 5.60 3.04
C LYS A 11 8.48 4.77 4.26
N ASN A 12 8.81 3.50 4.06
CA ASN A 12 9.19 2.61 5.14
C ASN A 12 10.51 3.07 5.80
N LEU A 13 11.46 3.54 4.99
CA LEU A 13 12.71 4.12 5.49
C LEU A 13 12.43 5.36 6.35
N ALA A 14 11.59 6.29 5.88
CA ALA A 14 11.23 7.46 6.67
C ALA A 14 10.56 7.08 8.01
N ILE A 15 9.62 6.14 8.00
CA ILE A 15 8.98 5.65 9.24
C ILE A 15 10.03 5.07 10.21
N ALA A 16 10.98 4.30 9.70
CA ALA A 16 12.05 3.73 10.51
C ALA A 16 12.99 4.80 11.07
N LEU A 17 13.41 5.77 10.25
CA LEU A 17 14.30 6.85 10.66
C LEU A 17 13.70 7.71 11.78
N PHE A 18 12.38 7.95 11.75
CA PHE A 18 11.69 8.73 12.78
C PHE A 18 11.14 7.88 13.94
N ASN A 19 11.37 6.57 13.95
CA ASN A 19 10.84 5.62 14.93
C ASN A 19 9.30 5.72 15.10
N GLN A 20 8.57 5.81 13.99
CA GLN A 20 7.12 6.06 13.98
C GLN A 20 6.27 4.81 13.68
N TRP A 21 6.80 3.60 13.89
CA TRP A 21 6.10 2.37 13.54
C TRP A 21 4.79 2.17 14.31
N ASP A 22 4.77 2.47 15.61
CA ASP A 22 3.55 2.35 16.44
C ASP A 22 2.46 3.31 15.97
N PHE A 23 2.82 4.56 15.71
CA PHE A 23 1.92 5.57 15.17
C PHE A 23 1.41 5.18 13.77
N HIS A 24 2.27 4.60 12.93
CA HIS A 24 1.92 4.24 11.56
C HIS A 24 1.02 3.00 11.48
N HIS A 25 1.26 1.98 12.29
CA HIS A 25 0.44 0.77 12.30
C HIS A 25 -0.88 0.94 13.04
N THR A 26 -0.96 1.88 14.00
CA THR A 26 -2.19 2.14 14.77
C THR A 26 -2.81 0.85 15.32
N VAL A 27 -2.01 -0.04 15.89
CA VAL A 27 -2.41 -1.42 16.23
C VAL A 27 -3.61 -1.52 17.17
N ASN A 28 -3.89 -0.47 17.94
CA ASN A 28 -5.05 -0.37 18.81
C ASN A 28 -6.36 -0.05 18.07
N TRP A 29 -6.31 0.20 16.75
CA TRP A 29 -7.48 0.47 15.94
C TRP A 29 -8.26 -0.83 15.68
N GLN A 30 -9.42 -0.96 16.33
CA GLN A 30 -10.33 -2.07 16.12
C GLN A 30 -10.80 -2.12 14.66
N GLY A 31 -10.57 -3.27 14.01
CA GLY A 31 -10.86 -3.45 12.57
C GLY A 31 -9.88 -2.74 11.64
N GLY A 32 -8.74 -2.25 12.15
CA GLY A 32 -7.70 -1.60 11.37
C GLY A 32 -6.95 -2.55 10.41
N HIS A 33 -5.84 -2.06 9.85
CA HIS A 33 -5.09 -2.82 8.85
C HIS A 33 -4.33 -4.00 9.46
N ILE A 34 -4.72 -5.22 9.10
CA ILE A 34 -4.05 -6.47 9.53
C ILE A 34 -2.90 -6.85 8.57
N LYS A 35 -2.97 -6.41 7.31
CA LYS A 35 -1.94 -6.68 6.28
C LYS A 35 -1.48 -5.40 5.61
N PHE A 36 -0.19 -5.36 5.29
CA PHE A 36 0.45 -4.26 4.58
C PHE A 36 0.88 -4.70 3.19
N PHE A 37 0.65 -3.86 2.20
CA PHE A 37 0.94 -4.17 0.82
C PHE A 37 1.92 -3.18 0.23
N SER A 38 2.96 -3.72 -0.41
CA SER A 38 3.73 -2.98 -1.39
C SER A 38 3.06 -3.10 -2.76
N PRO A 39 3.38 -2.22 -3.73
CA PRO A 39 2.92 -2.39 -5.10
C PRO A 39 3.29 -3.76 -5.69
N ARG A 40 4.45 -4.32 -5.30
CA ARG A 40 4.92 -5.63 -5.77
C ARG A 40 4.05 -6.77 -5.23
N THR A 41 3.80 -6.77 -3.92
CA THR A 41 3.01 -7.85 -3.28
C THR A 41 1.53 -7.78 -3.64
N LEU A 42 0.95 -6.58 -3.76
CA LEU A 42 -0.42 -6.44 -4.23
C LEU A 42 -0.58 -6.85 -5.71
N ARG A 43 0.42 -6.53 -6.55
CA ARG A 43 0.43 -6.99 -7.95
C ARG A 43 0.39 -8.52 -8.01
N SER A 44 1.29 -9.19 -7.29
CA SER A 44 1.35 -10.65 -7.26
C SER A 44 0.01 -11.28 -6.87
N LEU A 45 -0.67 -10.73 -5.85
CA LEU A 45 -1.99 -11.21 -5.41
C LEU A 45 -3.07 -10.99 -6.47
N LEU A 46 -3.04 -9.86 -7.17
CA LEU A 46 -4.00 -9.58 -8.24
C LEU A 46 -3.77 -10.50 -9.44
N GLU A 47 -2.53 -10.80 -9.79
CA GLU A 47 -2.16 -11.73 -10.85
C GLU A 47 -2.60 -13.16 -10.50
N GLU A 48 -2.37 -13.61 -9.27
CA GLU A 48 -2.83 -14.91 -8.76
C GLU A 48 -4.36 -15.03 -8.79
N ALA A 49 -5.08 -13.94 -8.47
CA ALA A 49 -6.53 -13.87 -8.57
C ALA A 49 -7.07 -13.76 -10.02
N GLY A 50 -6.19 -13.79 -11.02
CA GLY A 50 -6.55 -13.79 -12.45
C GLY A 50 -6.84 -12.41 -13.04
N PHE A 51 -6.49 -11.32 -12.35
CA PHE A 51 -6.59 -9.97 -12.91
C PHE A 51 -5.45 -9.66 -13.87
N LYS A 52 -5.72 -8.83 -14.88
CA LYS A 52 -4.80 -8.37 -15.91
C LYS A 52 -4.76 -6.83 -15.99
N ASN A 53 -3.81 -6.30 -16.75
CA ASN A 53 -3.61 -4.86 -16.98
C ASN A 53 -3.56 -4.06 -15.67
N ILE A 54 -2.72 -4.52 -14.72
CA ILE A 54 -2.61 -3.93 -13.39
C ILE A 54 -1.77 -2.65 -13.46
N GLU A 55 -2.39 -1.54 -13.09
CA GLU A 55 -1.77 -0.22 -12.97
C GLU A 55 -1.85 0.29 -11.53
N PHE A 56 -0.80 1.01 -11.12
CA PHE A 56 -0.75 1.65 -9.80
C PHE A 56 -0.77 3.16 -9.95
N LYS A 57 -1.67 3.80 -9.19
CA LYS A 57 -1.66 5.24 -8.94
C LYS A 57 -1.46 5.49 -7.45
N TYR A 58 -1.04 6.70 -7.10
CA TYR A 58 -0.72 7.08 -5.73
C TYR A 58 -1.38 8.39 -5.36
N ALA A 59 -1.70 8.58 -4.07
CA ALA A 59 -2.42 9.75 -3.60
C ALA A 59 -1.98 10.19 -2.18
N GLY A 60 -1.94 11.51 -2.00
CA GLY A 60 -1.68 12.23 -0.75
C GLY A 60 -0.21 12.27 -0.33
N ARG A 61 0.18 13.33 0.40
CA ARG A 61 1.57 13.65 0.80
C ARG A 61 2.44 13.99 -0.43
N PHE A 62 3.68 13.49 -0.47
CA PHE A 62 4.69 13.80 -1.48
C PHE A 62 5.06 12.56 -2.30
N PRO A 63 5.63 12.72 -3.51
CA PRO A 63 6.19 11.61 -4.26
C PRO A 63 7.07 10.71 -3.39
N LEU A 64 6.92 9.38 -3.54
CA LEU A 64 7.61 8.34 -2.78
C LEU A 64 7.21 8.22 -1.29
N LEU A 65 6.49 9.19 -0.73
CA LEU A 65 5.95 9.20 0.64
C LEU A 65 4.42 9.16 0.68
N TRP A 66 3.82 8.57 -0.34
CA TRP A 66 2.37 8.58 -0.54
C TRP A 66 1.58 8.04 0.67
N LYS A 67 0.40 8.61 0.92
CA LYS A 67 -0.50 8.07 1.95
C LYS A 67 -1.11 6.75 1.47
N SER A 68 -1.70 6.77 0.27
CA SER A 68 -2.47 5.67 -0.29
C SER A 68 -1.96 5.27 -1.67
N MET A 69 -2.16 4.00 -2.03
CA MET A 69 -2.02 3.51 -3.40
C MET A 69 -3.34 2.96 -3.91
N ILE A 70 -3.51 3.05 -5.22
CA ILE A 70 -4.71 2.66 -5.96
C ILE A 70 -4.26 1.63 -7.00
N ALA A 71 -4.81 0.42 -6.93
CA ALA A 71 -4.62 -0.57 -7.96
C ALA A 71 -5.85 -0.61 -8.88
N ILE A 72 -5.60 -0.43 -10.18
CA ILE A 72 -6.59 -0.53 -11.25
C ILE A 72 -6.25 -1.80 -12.01
N ALA A 73 -7.19 -2.73 -12.11
CA ALA A 73 -6.99 -4.00 -12.78
C ALA A 73 -8.31 -4.45 -13.41
N ARG A 74 -8.22 -5.30 -14.44
CA ARG A 74 -9.38 -5.82 -15.17
C ARG A 74 -9.40 -7.34 -15.12
N LYS A 75 -10.57 -7.93 -14.91
CA LYS A 75 -10.76 -9.36 -15.13
C LYS A 75 -10.95 -9.59 -16.64
N PRO A 76 -10.33 -10.61 -17.24
CA PRO A 76 -10.55 -10.97 -18.64
C PRO A 76 -12.02 -11.29 -18.92
#